data_AF-A0A1G1C5B6-F1
#
_entry.id   AF-A0A1G1C5B6-F1
#
_cell.length_a   1.000
_cell.length_b   1.000
_cell.length_c   1.000
_cell.angle_alpha   90.00
_cell.angle_beta   90.00
_cell.angle_gamma   90.00
#
_symmetry.space_group_name_H-M   'P 1'
#
loop_
_entity.id
_entity.type
_entity.pdbx_description
1 polymer ?
#
loop_
_entity_poly.entity_id
_entity_poly.type
_entity_poly.pdbx_seq_one_letter_code
_entity_poly.pdbx_strand_id
1 'polypeptide(L)'
;MDDDANILRFPGACVVHRHRPGPVDDVWDDDDGFEDWEGYAALVEAEDYPALVAYCEADVRRHPRDVYAQARLGGAYVLNGQYQTAIDFLGPCHQGCPESGDIQFAILDALFALGRTENDFAWVAKPVVVRLDRAILDRCWEYLRRRPRGAYVVADLKALFIMDGYIKFTCAELHQALVADSRFKVDAADDPHGAEVRVVRGSRVRRVRPGAP
;
A
#
# COMPACT_ATOMS: atom_id res chain seq x y z
N MET A 1 8.91 23.44 -40.74
CA MET A 1 9.70 22.27 -41.16
C MET A 1 11.14 22.72 -41.05
N ASP A 2 11.86 22.48 -39.96
CA ASP A 2 11.75 21.53 -38.84
C ASP A 2 12.32 22.26 -37.61
N ASP A 3 11.68 22.28 -36.44
CA ASP A 3 11.56 21.21 -35.43
C ASP A 3 12.87 20.48 -35.14
N ASP A 4 13.77 21.14 -34.40
CA ASP A 4 14.82 20.49 -33.64
C ASP A 4 14.74 20.87 -32.15
N ALA A 5 14.06 19.96 -31.46
CA ALA A 5 14.14 19.58 -30.06
C ALA A 5 15.07 20.38 -29.14
N ASN A 6 14.43 21.12 -28.23
CA ASN A 6 15.03 21.61 -26.99
C ASN A 6 15.19 20.43 -26.02
N ILE A 7 16.23 19.61 -26.23
CA ILE A 7 16.59 18.50 -25.33
C ILE A 7 17.29 19.08 -24.10
N LEU A 8 16.61 19.01 -22.95
CA LEU A 8 17.22 19.21 -21.64
C LEU A 8 18.34 18.19 -21.45
N ARG A 9 19.59 18.67 -21.45
CA ARG A 9 20.76 17.86 -21.08
C ARG A 9 20.73 17.63 -19.56
N PHE A 10 20.62 16.37 -19.16
CA PHE A 10 20.88 15.96 -17.77
C PHE A 10 22.36 16.22 -17.44
N PRO A 11 22.70 16.91 -16.33
CA PRO A 11 24.07 16.91 -15.85
C PRO A 11 24.44 15.49 -15.40
N GLY A 12 25.45 14.95 -16.07
CA GLY A 12 25.94 13.60 -15.86
C GLY A 12 26.77 13.43 -14.58
N ALA A 13 27.01 12.15 -14.31
CA ALA A 13 27.87 11.54 -13.29
C ALA A 13 27.24 11.38 -11.89
N CYS A 14 26.64 10.20 -11.70
CA CYS A 14 26.66 9.51 -10.42
C CYS A 14 28.14 9.28 -10.06
N VAL A 15 28.66 10.05 -9.11
CA VAL A 15 30.03 9.89 -8.62
C VAL A 15 30.04 8.69 -7.68
N VAL A 16 30.52 7.55 -8.19
CA VAL A 16 30.87 6.41 -7.34
C VAL A 16 32.20 6.77 -6.65
N HIS A 17 32.13 7.20 -5.40
CA HIS A 17 33.33 7.48 -4.62
C HIS A 17 34.10 6.18 -4.38
N ARG A 18 35.29 6.05 -4.98
CA ARG A 18 36.28 5.04 -4.60
C ARG A 18 37.05 5.54 -3.40
N HIS A 19 36.92 4.83 -2.28
CA HIS A 19 37.64 5.11 -1.04
C HIS A 19 39.15 4.92 -1.21
N ARG A 20 39.92 5.89 -0.74
CA ARG A 20 41.37 5.76 -0.46
C ARG A 20 41.52 5.78 1.06
N PRO A 21 42.22 4.82 1.70
CA PRO A 21 42.29 4.78 3.16
C PRO A 21 43.34 5.79 3.65
N GLY A 22 42.90 6.72 4.49
CA GLY A 22 43.73 7.55 5.37
C GLY A 22 43.64 7.04 6.81
N PRO A 23 44.58 7.41 7.70
CA PRO A 23 44.75 6.76 8.98
C PRO A 23 43.65 7.15 9.97
N VAL A 24 43.13 6.10 10.59
CA VAL A 24 42.24 6.00 11.76
C VAL A 24 42.57 7.01 12.85
N ASP A 25 41.56 7.83 13.20
CA ASP A 25 41.09 8.04 14.56
C ASP A 25 40.00 9.12 14.54
N ASP A 26 38.78 8.70 14.18
CA ASP A 26 37.55 9.18 14.81
C ASP A 26 36.43 8.17 14.50
N VAL A 27 35.90 7.65 15.60
CA VAL A 27 34.87 6.63 15.71
C VAL A 27 33.53 7.18 15.21
N TRP A 28 32.68 6.29 14.68
CA TRP A 28 31.36 6.51 14.03
C TRP A 28 31.36 6.74 12.51
N ASP A 29 32.20 5.99 11.77
CA ASP A 29 31.91 5.63 10.38
C ASP A 29 31.32 4.21 10.38
N ASP A 30 30.10 4.05 10.94
CA ASP A 30 29.29 2.84 10.69
C ASP A 30 28.61 3.02 9.33
N ASP A 31 29.43 2.92 8.28
CA ASP A 31 29.04 2.68 6.90
C ASP A 31 28.66 1.19 6.73
N ASP A 32 27.65 0.76 7.48
CA ASP A 32 26.93 -0.51 7.24
C ASP A 32 25.45 -0.18 7.05
N GLY A 33 25.17 0.61 6.01
CA GLY A 33 23.84 1.01 5.54
C GLY A 33 23.01 -0.15 4.97
N PHE A 34 22.91 -1.27 5.69
CA PHE A 34 22.19 -2.46 5.24
C PHE A 34 20.96 -2.85 6.06
N GLU A 35 20.74 -2.33 7.28
CA GLU A 35 19.59 -2.73 8.12
C GLU A 35 18.90 -1.58 8.90
N ASP A 36 18.80 -0.37 8.33
CA ASP A 36 18.02 0.77 8.90
C ASP A 36 16.50 0.47 9.07
N TRP A 37 16.02 -0.66 8.53
CA TRP A 37 14.64 -1.11 8.71
C TRP A 37 14.41 -1.87 10.02
N GLU A 38 15.45 -2.42 10.66
CA GLU A 38 15.31 -3.25 11.85
C GLU A 38 14.87 -2.43 13.07
N GLY A 39 15.46 -1.25 13.28
CA GLY A 39 15.07 -0.34 14.36
C GLY A 39 13.62 0.12 14.22
N TYR A 40 13.21 0.46 13.00
CA TYR A 40 11.82 0.79 12.68
C TYR A 40 10.88 -0.39 12.95
N ALA A 41 11.20 -1.58 12.42
CA ALA A 41 10.38 -2.78 12.55
C ALA A 41 10.21 -3.19 14.02
N ALA A 42 11.29 -3.21 14.80
CA ALA A 42 11.25 -3.54 16.21
C ALA A 42 10.34 -2.60 17.01
N LEU A 43 10.36 -1.30 16.72
CA LEU A 43 9.50 -0.31 17.38
C LEU A 43 8.02 -0.47 16.97
N VAL A 44 7.75 -0.82 15.71
CA VAL A 44 6.39 -1.14 15.25
C VAL A 44 5.86 -2.41 15.92
N GLU A 45 6.66 -3.47 15.98
CA GLU A 45 6.30 -4.74 16.62
C GLU A 45 6.06 -4.59 18.13
N ALA A 46 6.83 -3.72 18.78
CA ALA A 46 6.65 -3.38 20.19
C ALA A 46 5.51 -2.38 20.45
N GLU A 47 4.89 -1.84 19.39
CA GLU A 47 3.89 -0.77 19.44
C GLU A 47 4.38 0.49 20.21
N ASP A 48 5.70 0.72 20.26
CA ASP A 48 6.29 1.91 20.88
C ASP A 48 6.32 3.07 19.86
N TYR A 49 5.12 3.54 19.52
CA TYR A 49 4.95 4.61 18.53
C TYR A 49 5.57 5.95 18.94
N PRO A 50 5.60 6.35 20.23
CA PRO A 50 6.36 7.53 20.65
C PRO A 50 7.86 7.41 20.34
N ALA A 51 8.48 6.25 20.62
CA ALA A 51 9.87 6.02 20.27
C ALA A 51 10.08 5.93 18.74
N LEU A 52 9.13 5.35 18.01
CA LEU A 52 9.13 5.31 16.54
C LEU A 52 9.17 6.71 15.93
N VAL A 53 8.36 7.64 16.46
CA VAL A 53 8.39 9.05 16.03
C VAL A 53 9.77 9.65 16.27
N ALA A 54 10.32 9.50 17.48
CA ALA A 54 11.65 10.04 17.80
C ALA A 54 12.76 9.46 16.91
N TYR A 55 12.67 8.17 16.58
CA TYR A 55 13.56 7.49 15.64
C TYR A 55 13.48 8.14 14.25
N CYS A 56 12.28 8.26 13.69
CA CYS A 56 12.07 8.85 12.37
C CYS A 56 12.41 10.35 12.32
N GLU A 57 12.23 11.10 13.40
CA GLU A 57 12.66 12.50 13.49
C GLU A 57 14.18 12.65 13.47
N ALA A 58 14.92 11.73 14.12
CA ALA A 58 16.37 11.69 14.01
C ALA A 58 16.81 11.37 12.58
N ASP A 59 16.10 10.47 11.90
CA ASP A 59 16.38 10.08 10.53
C ASP A 59 16.15 11.21 9.53
N VAL A 60 14.99 11.87 9.58
CA VAL A 60 14.70 13.05 8.75
C VAL A 60 15.67 14.19 9.02
N ARG A 61 16.17 14.37 10.26
CA ARG A 61 17.21 15.37 10.54
C ARG A 61 18.54 15.07 9.85
N ARG A 62 18.92 13.80 9.75
CA ARG A 62 20.11 13.34 9.02
C ARG A 62 19.90 13.42 7.50
N HIS A 63 18.69 13.14 7.04
CA HIS A 63 18.34 13.02 5.63
C HIS A 63 17.10 13.86 5.25
N PRO A 64 17.15 15.21 5.37
CA PRO A 64 15.96 16.06 5.27
C PRO A 64 15.29 16.10 3.90
N ARG A 65 15.95 15.56 2.86
CA ARG A 65 15.44 15.47 1.48
C ARG A 65 15.10 14.05 1.05
N ASP A 66 15.31 13.07 1.93
CA ASP A 66 14.94 11.69 1.63
C ASP A 66 13.42 11.53 1.78
N VAL A 67 12.77 11.23 0.66
CA VAL A 67 11.32 11.03 0.57
C VAL A 67 10.89 9.82 1.40
N TYR A 68 11.72 8.78 1.51
CA TYR A 68 11.40 7.60 2.31
C TYR A 68 11.48 7.91 3.81
N ALA A 69 12.51 8.62 4.26
CA ALA A 69 12.61 9.10 5.64
C ALA A 69 11.39 9.99 6.02
N GLN A 70 11.01 10.90 5.13
CA GLN A 70 9.82 11.75 5.31
C GLN A 70 8.53 10.93 5.38
N ALA A 71 8.33 9.98 4.47
CA ALA A 71 7.17 9.10 4.46
C ALA A 71 7.09 8.25 5.74
N ARG A 72 8.21 7.69 6.20
CA ARG A 72 8.31 6.94 7.47
C ARG A 72 7.92 7.79 8.67
N LEU A 73 8.39 9.03 8.75
CA LEU A 73 7.99 9.94 9.83
C LEU A 73 6.49 10.26 9.79
N GLY A 74 5.95 10.52 8.60
CA GLY A 74 4.50 10.70 8.43
C GLY A 74 3.69 9.47 8.87
N GLY A 75 4.12 8.27 8.48
CA GLY A 75 3.53 7.01 8.95
C GLY A 75 3.65 6.81 10.46
N ALA A 76 4.79 7.17 11.06
CA ALA A 76 5.00 7.12 12.50
C ALA A 76 4.03 8.06 13.25
N TYR A 77 3.82 9.28 12.74
CA TYR A 77 2.80 10.18 13.28
C TYR A 77 1.39 9.59 13.19
N VAL A 78 1.05 8.90 12.10
CA VAL A 78 -0.24 8.20 11.96
C VAL A 78 -0.38 7.09 13.01
N LEU A 79 0.62 6.22 13.14
CA LEU A 79 0.60 5.12 14.13
C LEU A 79 0.49 5.66 15.56
N ASN A 80 1.16 6.78 15.86
CA ASN A 80 1.08 7.44 17.16
C ASN A 80 -0.19 8.27 17.39
N GLY A 81 -1.19 8.20 16.48
CA GLY A 81 -2.45 8.93 16.60
C GLY A 81 -2.37 10.44 16.34
N GLN A 82 -1.22 10.94 15.86
CA GLN A 82 -0.95 12.35 15.58
C GLN A 82 -1.38 12.70 14.14
N TYR A 83 -2.64 12.42 13.80
CA TYR A 83 -3.12 12.48 12.42
C TYR A 83 -3.00 13.86 11.77
N GLN A 84 -3.37 14.93 12.48
CA GLN A 84 -3.25 16.28 11.92
C GLN A 84 -1.77 16.68 11.73
N THR A 85 -0.89 16.30 12.66
CA THR A 85 0.56 16.48 12.53
C THR A 85 1.10 15.76 11.30
N ALA A 86 0.67 14.52 11.04
CA ALA A 86 1.05 13.78 9.83
C ALA A 86 0.64 14.53 8.56
N ILE A 87 -0.59 15.04 8.48
CA ILE A 87 -1.09 15.80 7.33
C ILE A 87 -0.29 17.10 7.14
N ASP A 88 -0.05 17.85 8.22
CA ASP A 88 0.66 19.13 8.16
C ASP A 88 2.13 18.94 7.75
N PHE A 89 2.77 17.88 8.24
CA PHE A 89 4.15 17.54 7.90
C PHE A 89 4.29 17.03 6.46
N LEU A 90 3.43 16.09 6.04
CA LEU A 90 3.49 15.48 4.71
C LEU A 90 2.93 16.38 3.61
N GLY A 91 2.12 17.38 3.95
CA GLY A 91 1.53 18.30 2.98
C GLY A 91 2.56 18.97 2.05
N PRO A 92 3.58 19.65 2.59
CA PRO A 92 4.70 20.18 1.81
C PRO A 92 5.50 19.11 1.08
N CYS A 93 5.70 17.92 1.67
CA CYS A 93 6.40 16.81 1.02
C CYS A 93 5.66 16.36 -0.24
N HIS A 94 4.33 16.25 -0.19
CA HIS A 94 3.48 15.94 -1.34
C HIS A 94 3.58 17.00 -2.46
N GLN A 95 3.76 18.28 -2.12
CA GLN A 95 3.98 19.31 -3.14
C GLN A 95 5.30 19.08 -3.91
N GLY A 96 6.33 18.58 -3.22
CA GLY A 96 7.64 18.26 -3.81
C GLY A 96 7.68 16.92 -4.55
N CYS A 97 6.92 15.93 -4.09
CA CYS A 97 6.82 14.60 -4.71
C CYS A 97 5.36 14.14 -4.80
N PRO A 98 4.56 14.68 -5.76
CA PRO A 98 3.13 14.44 -5.82
C PRO A 98 2.72 12.98 -6.04
N GLU A 99 3.58 12.18 -6.64
CA GLU A 99 3.27 10.79 -7.02
C GLU A 99 3.79 9.75 -6.01
N SER A 100 4.37 10.18 -4.89
CA SER A 100 4.83 9.26 -3.84
C SER A 100 3.63 8.56 -3.19
N GLY A 101 3.48 7.26 -3.47
CA GLY A 101 2.42 6.42 -2.90
C GLY A 101 2.48 6.37 -1.38
N ASP A 102 3.67 6.27 -0.79
CA ASP A 102 3.85 6.19 0.66
C ASP A 102 3.36 7.47 1.36
N ILE A 103 3.70 8.64 0.81
CA ILE A 103 3.21 9.94 1.30
C ILE A 103 1.69 10.04 1.14
N GLN A 104 1.17 9.70 -0.04
CA GLN A 104 -0.26 9.75 -0.31
C GLN A 104 -1.04 8.86 0.66
N PHE A 105 -0.55 7.65 0.91
CA PHE A 105 -1.23 6.66 1.75
C PHE A 105 -1.21 7.06 3.21
N ALA A 106 -0.08 7.57 3.73
CA ALA A 106 -0.02 8.08 5.10
C ALA A 106 -0.96 9.29 5.32
N ILE A 107 -1.08 10.20 4.34
CA ILE A 107 -2.07 11.28 4.40
C ILE A 107 -3.50 10.72 4.39
N LEU A 108 -3.80 9.72 3.54
CA LEU A 108 -5.12 9.09 3.50
C LEU A 108 -5.46 8.38 4.81
N ASP A 109 -4.52 7.65 5.41
CA ASP A 109 -4.71 7.02 6.73
C ASP A 109 -5.06 8.06 7.79
N ALA A 110 -4.30 9.17 7.85
CA ALA A 110 -4.58 10.27 8.76
C ALA A 110 -5.97 10.90 8.53
N LEU A 111 -6.33 11.17 7.27
CA LEU A 111 -7.64 11.71 6.92
C LEU A 111 -8.77 10.79 7.38
N PHE A 112 -8.66 9.50 7.08
CA PHE A 112 -9.69 8.52 7.40
C PHE A 112 -9.82 8.29 8.91
N ALA A 113 -8.71 8.30 9.65
CA ALA A 113 -8.72 8.23 11.11
C ALA A 113 -9.43 9.44 11.76
N LEU A 114 -9.36 10.62 11.11
CA LEU A 114 -10.09 11.83 11.52
C LEU A 114 -11.55 11.85 11.06
N GLY A 115 -12.05 10.79 10.41
CA GLY A 115 -13.41 10.76 9.84
C GLY A 115 -13.58 11.64 8.59
N ARG A 116 -12.48 12.08 7.98
CA ARG A 116 -12.45 12.86 6.74
C ARG A 116 -12.40 11.91 5.54
N THR A 117 -12.42 12.49 4.35
CA THR A 117 -12.35 11.82 3.05
C THR A 117 -11.11 12.27 2.28
N GLU A 118 -10.78 11.56 1.20
CA GLU A 118 -9.72 11.97 0.28
C GLU A 118 -10.03 13.30 -0.44
N ASN A 119 -11.23 13.86 -0.32
CA ASN A 119 -11.54 15.18 -0.88
C ASN A 119 -11.17 16.32 0.06
N ASP A 120 -10.84 16.02 1.31
CA ASP A 120 -10.56 17.02 2.34
C ASP A 120 -9.09 17.47 2.37
N PHE A 121 -8.29 17.07 1.38
CA PHE A 121 -6.90 17.47 1.22
C PHE A 121 -6.65 18.04 -0.18
N ALA A 122 -5.80 19.06 -0.27
CA ALA A 122 -5.47 19.75 -1.50
C ALA A 122 -4.40 18.99 -2.31
N TRP A 123 -4.78 17.86 -2.90
CA TRP A 123 -3.88 17.02 -3.68
C TRP A 123 -3.36 17.73 -4.94
N VAL A 124 -2.04 17.68 -5.16
CA VAL A 124 -1.43 17.99 -6.47
C VAL A 124 -1.72 16.88 -7.46
N ALA A 125 -1.33 15.64 -7.12
CA ALA A 125 -1.79 14.43 -7.77
C ALA A 125 -2.68 13.67 -6.79
N LYS A 126 -3.92 13.39 -7.20
CA LYS A 126 -4.93 12.78 -6.34
C LYS A 126 -4.79 11.25 -6.36
N PRO A 127 -4.64 10.59 -5.20
CA PRO A 127 -4.58 9.14 -5.13
C PRO A 127 -5.91 8.50 -5.54
N VAL A 128 -5.82 7.30 -6.11
CA VAL A 128 -7.00 6.45 -6.34
C VAL A 128 -7.34 5.75 -5.04
N VAL A 129 -8.59 5.87 -4.60
CA VAL A 129 -9.11 5.15 -3.42
C VAL A 129 -10.04 4.05 -3.90
N VAL A 130 -9.59 2.80 -3.75
CA VAL A 130 -10.30 1.59 -4.14
C VAL A 130 -11.29 1.23 -3.03
N ARG A 131 -12.59 1.33 -3.33
CA ARG A 131 -13.68 1.01 -2.41
C ARG A 131 -14.31 -0.33 -2.78
N LEU A 132 -14.81 -1.05 -1.77
CA LEU A 132 -15.53 -2.30 -1.99
C LEU A 132 -16.87 -2.01 -2.66
N ASP A 133 -17.01 -2.45 -3.90
CA ASP A 133 -18.22 -2.28 -4.70
C ASP A 133 -18.46 -3.51 -5.60
N ARG A 134 -19.47 -3.41 -6.48
CA ARG A 134 -19.79 -4.48 -7.43
C ARG A 134 -18.65 -4.75 -8.41
N ALA A 135 -17.90 -3.74 -8.82
CA ALA A 135 -16.80 -3.89 -9.78
C ALA A 135 -15.63 -4.70 -9.17
N ILE A 136 -15.35 -4.49 -7.87
CA ILE A 136 -14.40 -5.32 -7.11
C ILE A 136 -14.84 -6.79 -7.11
N LEU A 137 -16.10 -7.06 -6.77
CA LEU A 137 -16.64 -8.43 -6.78
C LEU A 137 -16.62 -9.04 -8.19
N ASP A 138 -16.94 -8.27 -9.22
CA ASP A 138 -16.89 -8.73 -10.61
C ASP A 138 -15.46 -9.11 -11.02
N ARG A 139 -14.45 -8.32 -10.64
CA ARG A 139 -13.03 -8.63 -10.88
C ARG A 139 -12.58 -9.89 -10.14
N CYS A 140 -12.98 -10.07 -8.88
CA CYS A 140 -12.73 -11.32 -8.15
C CYS A 140 -13.35 -12.53 -8.88
N TRP A 141 -14.60 -12.40 -9.32
CA TRP A 141 -15.28 -13.45 -10.08
C TRP A 141 -14.56 -13.75 -11.40
N GLU A 142 -14.13 -12.73 -12.13
CA GLU A 142 -13.36 -12.90 -13.37
C GLU A 142 -12.02 -13.60 -13.16
N TYR A 143 -11.31 -13.25 -12.09
CA TYR A 143 -10.06 -13.87 -11.73
C TYR A 143 -10.26 -15.37 -11.45
N LEU A 144 -11.24 -15.70 -10.60
CA LEU A 144 -11.53 -17.07 -10.19
C LEU A 144 -12.09 -17.93 -11.32
N ARG A 145 -12.98 -17.41 -12.19
CA ARG A 145 -13.56 -18.21 -13.29
C ARG A 145 -12.51 -18.68 -14.29
N ARG A 146 -11.43 -17.90 -14.48
CA ARG A 146 -10.30 -18.26 -15.36
C ARG A 146 -9.41 -19.35 -14.73
N ARG A 147 -9.61 -19.68 -13.44
CA ARG A 147 -8.81 -20.61 -12.65
C ARG A 147 -9.67 -21.66 -11.94
N PRO A 148 -10.38 -22.52 -12.69
CA PRO A 148 -11.49 -23.31 -12.17
C PRO A 148 -11.10 -24.37 -11.12
N ARG A 149 -9.81 -24.67 -10.93
CA ARG A 149 -9.33 -25.67 -9.97
C ARG A 149 -8.67 -25.07 -8.72
N GLY A 150 -8.46 -23.75 -8.66
CA GLY A 150 -7.85 -23.10 -7.49
C GLY A 150 -8.91 -22.62 -6.52
N ALA A 151 -8.79 -23.01 -5.25
CA ALA A 151 -9.29 -22.18 -4.16
C ALA A 151 -8.28 -21.04 -3.95
N TYR A 152 -8.79 -19.85 -3.67
CA TYR A 152 -7.96 -18.70 -3.32
C TYR A 152 -8.44 -18.16 -2.00
N VAL A 153 -7.50 -17.73 -1.15
CA VAL A 153 -7.89 -17.11 0.11
C VAL A 153 -8.32 -15.67 -0.13
N VAL A 154 -9.14 -15.12 0.76
CA VAL A 154 -9.63 -13.72 0.65
C VAL A 154 -8.47 -12.73 0.55
N ALA A 155 -7.36 -13.00 1.24
CA ALA A 155 -6.13 -12.20 1.15
C ALA A 155 -5.57 -12.10 -0.28
N ASP A 156 -5.51 -13.23 -1.01
CA ASP A 156 -5.03 -13.26 -2.40
C ASP A 156 -5.95 -12.45 -3.31
N LEU A 157 -7.26 -12.52 -3.06
CA LEU A 157 -8.25 -11.74 -3.82
C LEU A 157 -8.11 -10.25 -3.54
N LYS A 158 -7.88 -9.85 -2.29
CA LYS A 158 -7.59 -8.46 -1.94
C LYS A 158 -6.28 -7.99 -2.60
N ALA A 159 -5.27 -8.86 -2.67
CA ALA A 159 -3.99 -8.54 -3.27
C ALA A 159 -4.07 -8.16 -4.76
N LEU A 160 -5.13 -8.58 -5.47
CA LEU A 160 -5.39 -8.18 -6.86
C LEU A 160 -5.52 -6.66 -7.06
N PHE A 161 -5.79 -5.91 -5.98
CA PHE A 161 -6.08 -4.49 -6.02
C PHE A 161 -4.95 -3.62 -5.45
N ILE A 162 -3.84 -4.21 -4.97
CA ILE A 162 -2.73 -3.45 -4.34
C ILE A 162 -2.13 -2.43 -5.30
N MET A 163 -2.05 -2.77 -6.59
CA MET A 163 -1.52 -1.89 -7.62
C MET A 163 -2.52 -0.86 -8.15
N ASP A 164 -3.79 -0.94 -7.75
CA ASP A 164 -4.84 -0.05 -8.25
C ASP A 164 -4.96 1.25 -7.44
N GLY A 165 -4.40 1.28 -6.23
CA GLY A 165 -4.42 2.44 -5.34
C GLY A 165 -4.61 2.06 -3.88
N TYR A 166 -5.05 3.03 -3.08
CA TYR A 166 -5.30 2.83 -1.66
C TYR A 166 -6.56 1.97 -1.44
N ILE A 167 -6.39 0.80 -0.85
CA ILE A 167 -7.51 -0.13 -0.59
C ILE A 167 -8.25 0.28 0.68
N LYS A 168 -9.44 0.86 0.54
CA LYS A 168 -10.31 1.29 1.65
C LYS A 168 -11.34 0.21 2.05
N PHE A 169 -10.88 -1.04 2.13
CA PHE A 169 -11.65 -2.14 2.68
C PHE A 169 -10.73 -3.22 3.26
N THR A 170 -11.20 -3.89 4.29
CA THR A 170 -10.52 -4.96 5.01
C THR A 170 -10.78 -6.32 4.36
N CYS A 171 -9.98 -7.34 4.72
CA CYS A 171 -10.28 -8.72 4.34
C CYS A 171 -11.63 -9.17 4.92
N ALA A 172 -12.00 -8.73 6.13
CA ALA A 172 -13.27 -9.07 6.74
C ALA A 172 -14.47 -8.53 5.94
N GLU A 173 -14.41 -7.27 5.49
CA GLU A 173 -15.46 -6.68 4.64
C GLU A 173 -15.54 -7.38 3.28
N LEU A 174 -14.40 -7.66 2.64
CA LEU A 174 -14.38 -8.43 1.39
C LEU A 174 -14.96 -9.84 1.57
N HIS A 175 -14.58 -10.53 2.64
CA HIS A 175 -15.11 -11.84 2.99
C HIS A 175 -16.63 -11.80 3.14
N GLN A 176 -17.17 -10.85 3.91
CA GLN A 176 -18.61 -10.69 4.08
C GLN A 176 -19.33 -10.43 2.75
N ALA A 177 -18.77 -9.57 1.89
CA ALA A 177 -19.33 -9.29 0.57
C ALA A 177 -19.31 -10.51 -0.35
N LEU A 178 -18.26 -11.34 -0.29
CA LEU A 178 -18.16 -12.59 -1.06
C LEU A 178 -19.16 -13.63 -0.56
N VAL A 179 -19.36 -13.76 0.75
CA VAL A 179 -20.38 -14.64 1.35
C VAL A 179 -21.79 -14.22 0.92
N ALA A 180 -22.05 -12.91 0.84
CA ALA A 180 -23.34 -12.37 0.43
C ALA A 180 -23.63 -12.49 -1.07
N ASP A 181 -22.61 -12.66 -1.92
CA ASP A 181 -22.77 -12.77 -3.38
C ASP A 181 -22.88 -14.24 -3.83
N SER A 182 -24.05 -14.61 -4.36
CA SER A 182 -24.40 -15.98 -4.76
C SER A 182 -23.50 -16.61 -5.84
N ARG A 183 -22.62 -15.83 -6.48
CA ARG A 183 -21.65 -16.35 -7.46
C ARG A 183 -20.47 -17.03 -6.81
N PHE A 184 -20.24 -16.81 -5.51
CA PHE A 184 -19.13 -17.38 -4.78
C PHE A 184 -19.60 -18.46 -3.83
N LYS A 185 -18.72 -19.43 -3.61
CA LYS A 185 -18.78 -20.36 -2.51
C LYS A 185 -17.57 -20.05 -1.63
N VAL A 186 -17.83 -19.64 -0.40
CA VAL A 186 -16.82 -19.38 0.61
C VAL A 186 -16.87 -20.53 1.61
N ASP A 187 -15.76 -21.21 1.83
CA ASP A 187 -15.68 -22.27 2.83
C ASP A 187 -15.63 -21.64 4.23
N ALA A 188 -16.26 -22.30 5.21
CA ALA A 188 -16.25 -21.80 6.59
C ALA A 188 -14.83 -21.85 7.15
N ALA A 189 -14.30 -20.70 7.55
CA ALA A 189 -13.03 -20.56 8.22
C ALA A 189 -13.21 -19.71 9.48
N ASP A 190 -12.44 -20.01 10.52
CA ASP A 190 -12.43 -19.23 11.76
C ASP A 190 -11.82 -17.83 11.52
N ASP A 191 -10.99 -17.70 10.49
CA ASP A 191 -10.33 -16.46 10.07
C ASP A 191 -10.84 -15.99 8.68
N PRO A 192 -11.43 -14.79 8.58
CA PRO A 192 -11.84 -14.20 7.31
C PRO A 192 -10.70 -14.00 6.30
N HIS A 193 -9.45 -13.89 6.74
CA HIS A 193 -8.31 -13.69 5.84
C HIS A 193 -7.93 -14.97 5.10
N GLY A 194 -7.90 -16.11 5.80
CA GLY A 194 -7.64 -17.44 5.25
C GLY A 194 -8.83 -18.16 4.62
N ALA A 195 -10.04 -17.55 4.62
CA ALA A 195 -11.22 -18.18 4.06
C ALA A 195 -11.06 -18.50 2.55
N GLU A 196 -11.26 -19.76 2.17
CA GLU A 196 -11.15 -20.18 0.77
C GLU A 196 -12.38 -19.79 -0.04
N VAL A 197 -12.15 -19.22 -1.22
CA VAL A 197 -13.18 -18.72 -2.12
C VAL A 197 -13.09 -19.44 -3.46
N ARG A 198 -14.24 -19.90 -3.96
CA ARG A 198 -14.40 -20.51 -5.28
C ARG A 198 -15.61 -19.91 -6.00
N VAL A 199 -15.62 -19.96 -7.32
CA VAL A 199 -16.84 -19.67 -8.09
C VAL A 199 -17.81 -20.83 -8.05
N VAL A 200 -19.09 -20.55 -7.83
CA VAL A 200 -20.16 -21.53 -7.98
C VAL A 200 -20.22 -21.93 -9.45
N ARG A 201 -19.86 -23.18 -9.76
CA ARG A 201 -20.08 -23.72 -11.09
C ARG A 201 -21.57 -23.96 -11.26
N GLY A 202 -22.15 -23.39 -12.32
CA GLY A 202 -23.53 -23.66 -12.70
C GLY A 202 -23.80 -25.16 -12.68
N SER A 203 -24.78 -25.52 -11.86
CA SER A 203 -25.52 -26.78 -11.91
C SER A 203 -25.72 -27.15 -13.37
N ARG A 204 -25.39 -28.40 -13.75
CA ARG A 204 -25.95 -28.95 -14.98
C ARG A 204 -27.45 -28.74 -14.87
N VAL A 205 -28.03 -27.85 -15.67
CA VAL A 205 -29.45 -27.91 -15.99
C VAL A 205 -29.62 -29.31 -16.56
N ARG A 206 -30.17 -30.22 -15.75
CA ARG A 206 -30.55 -31.56 -16.19
C ARG A 206 -31.54 -31.28 -17.31
N ARG A 207 -31.12 -31.42 -18.57
CA ARG A 207 -32.07 -31.54 -19.67
C ARG A 207 -32.95 -32.72 -19.29
N VAL A 208 -34.15 -32.43 -18.81
CA VAL A 208 -35.23 -33.40 -18.76
C VAL A 208 -35.33 -33.88 -20.19
N ARG A 209 -34.90 -35.12 -20.45
CA ARG A 209 -35.24 -35.78 -21.70
C ARG A 209 -36.77 -35.75 -21.72
N PRO A 210 -37.41 -35.16 -22.74
CA PRO A 210 -38.82 -35.42 -22.94
C PRO A 210 -38.91 -36.93 -23.12
N GLY A 211 -39.45 -37.60 -22.12
CA GLY A 211 -39.87 -38.97 -22.27
C GLY A 211 -41.01 -39.00 -23.27
N ALA A 212 -41.10 -40.17 -23.88
CA ALA A 212 -42.29 -40.84 -24.40
C ALA A 212 -42.18 -41.12 -25.89
N PRO A 213 -42.94 -42.11 -26.38
CA PRO A 213 -43.20 -43.44 -25.83
C PRO A 213 -42.67 -44.55 -26.77
#